data_AF-A0A3A9AEI4-F1
#
_entry.id   AF-A0A3A9AEI4-F1
#
_cell.length_a   1.000
_cell.length_b   1.000
_cell.length_c   1.000
_cell.angle_alpha   90.00
_cell.angle_beta   90.00
_cell.angle_gamma   90.00
#
_symmetry.space_group_name_H-M   'P 1'
#
loop_
_entity.id
_entity.type
_entity.pdbx_description
1 polymer ?
#
loop_
_entity_poly.entity_id
_entity_poly.type
_entity_poly.pdbx_seq_one_letter_code
_entity_poly.pdbx_strand_id
1 'polypeptide(L)' 'MKGFGEANDFTGKTAIPFCTSASSGLDESGELLEELAGSGEWEEGAQFPSNVSGEDIRA' A
#
# COMPACT_ATOMS: atom_id res chain seq x y z
N MET A 1 10.49 -2.11 -1.65
CA MET A 1 9.46 -1.10 -1.97
C MET A 1 9.91 -0.23 -3.14
N LYS A 2 11.02 0.51 -3.05
CA LYS A 2 11.50 1.37 -4.16
C LYS A 2 11.60 0.69 -5.54
N GLY A 3 12.29 -0.45 -5.62
CA GLY A 3 12.40 -1.20 -6.88
C GLY A 3 11.09 -1.85 -7.37
N PHE A 4 10.04 -1.88 -6.56
CA PHE A 4 8.70 -2.33 -7.02
C PHE A 4 7.95 -1.16 -7.66
N GLY A 5 7.92 0.01 -7.01
CA GLY A 5 7.29 1.21 -7.59
C GLY A 5 7.91 1.60 -8.93
N GLU A 6 9.25 1.72 -8.97
CA GLU A 6 9.96 2.17 -10.18
C GLU A 6 9.94 1.17 -11.35
N ALA A 7 9.69 -0.11 -11.09
CA ALA A 7 9.80 -1.16 -12.11
C ALA A 7 8.46 -1.55 -12.77
N ASN A 8 7.34 -1.01 -12.30
CA ASN A 8 6.01 -1.43 -12.76
C ASN A 8 5.20 -0.24 -13.30
N ASP A 9 4.42 -0.50 -14.35
CA ASP A 9 3.46 0.46 -14.90
C ASP A 9 2.07 0.25 -14.27
N PHE A 10 1.62 1.25 -13.53
CA PHE A 10 0.33 1.23 -12.84
C PHE A 10 -0.78 1.95 -13.62
N THR A 11 -0.52 2.39 -14.85
CA THR A 11 -1.54 3.01 -15.71
C THR A 11 -2.82 2.17 -15.77
N GLY A 12 -3.95 2.81 -15.48
CA GLY A 12 -5.28 2.19 -15.45
C GLY A 12 -5.52 1.21 -14.30
N LYS A 13 -4.68 1.19 -13.27
CA LYS A 13 -4.81 0.32 -12.09
C LYS A 13 -4.99 1.16 -10.83
N THR A 14 -5.70 0.58 -9.88
CA THR A 14 -5.78 1.07 -8.50
C THR A 14 -4.86 0.24 -7.62
N ALA A 15 -3.97 0.89 -6.88
CA ALA A 15 -3.06 0.28 -5.92
C ALA A 15 -3.45 0.70 -4.50
N ILE A 16 -3.58 -0.29 -3.61
CA ILE A 16 -3.94 -0.09 -2.20
C ILE A 16 -2.84 -0.73 -1.33
N PRO A 17 -2.00 0.05 -0.64
CA PRO A 17 -0.93 -0.50 0.18
C PRO A 17 -1.47 -1.04 1.51
N PHE A 18 -0.79 -2.03 2.10
CA PHE A 18 -1.08 -2.52 3.44
C PHE A 18 0.20 -2.93 4.18
N CYS A 19 0.15 -2.97 5.52
CA CYS A 19 1.29 -3.37 6.36
C CYS A 19 0.81 -4.11 7.62
N THR A 20 1.69 -4.93 8.20
CA THR A 20 1.37 -5.75 9.40
C THR A 20 2.08 -5.28 10.67
N SER A 21 2.84 -4.17 10.62
CA SER A 21 3.77 -3.75 11.69
C SER A 21 3.33 -2.43 12.34
N ALA A 22 3.36 -2.37 13.67
CA ALA A 22 2.91 -1.24 14.48
C ALA A 22 3.90 -0.06 14.62
N SER A 23 5.14 -0.18 14.13
CA SER A 23 6.21 0.76 14.52
C SER A 23 6.44 1.95 13.58
N SER A 24 5.87 1.93 12.36
CA SER A 24 5.94 3.03 11.40
C SER A 24 4.66 3.00 10.58
N GLY A 25 3.93 4.13 10.53
CA GLY A 25 2.65 4.26 9.83
C GLY A 25 2.77 3.95 8.34
N LEU A 26 1.65 3.56 7.73
CA LEU A 26 1.55 3.30 6.31
C LEU A 26 1.67 4.55 5.46
N ASP A 27 1.27 5.70 6.02
CA ASP A 27 1.11 6.97 5.32
C ASP A 27 2.37 7.35 4.54
N GLU A 28 3.52 7.44 5.22
CA GLU A 28 4.79 7.83 4.59
C GLU A 28 5.28 6.80 3.55
N SER A 29 4.99 5.51 3.77
CA SER A 29 5.38 4.45 2.83
C SER A 29 4.47 4.37 1.60
N GLY A 30 3.19 4.71 1.76
CA GLY A 30 2.21 4.78 0.69
C GLY A 30 2.49 5.94 -0.26
N GLU A 31 2.67 7.14 0.30
CA GLU A 31 3.01 8.35 -0.48
C GLU A 31 4.31 8.17 -1.28
N LEU A 32 5.33 7.58 -0.66
CA LEU A 32 6.59 7.30 -1.36
C LEU A 32 6.42 6.30 -2.51
N LEU A 33 5.54 5.30 -2.35
CA LEU A 33 5.28 4.33 -3.42
C LEU A 33 4.52 4.96 -4.59
N GLU A 34 3.54 5.81 -4.31
CA GLU A 34 2.82 6.60 -5.32
C GLU A 34 3.80 7.49 -6.11
N GLU A 35 4.65 8.25 -5.41
CA GLU A 35 5.65 9.13 -6.03
C GLU A 35 6.59 8.35 -6.96
N LEU A 36 7.09 7.21 -6.49
CA LEU A 36 8.03 6.38 -7.25
C LEU A 36 7.38 5.63 -8.42
N ALA A 37 6.10 5.29 -8.31
CA ALA A 37 5.37 4.62 -9.38
C ALA A 37 4.99 5.58 -10.53
N GLY A 38 4.74 6.85 -10.22
CA GLY A 38 4.47 7.91 -11.19
C GLY A 38 3.24 7.68 -12.10
N SER A 39 2.43 6.67 -11.79
CA SER A 39 1.27 6.21 -12.57
C SER A 39 0.31 5.42 -11.68
N GLY A 40 -0.92 5.26 -12.15
CA GLY A 40 -2.00 4.58 -11.43
C GLY A 40 -2.71 5.46 -10.42
N GLU A 41 -3.80 4.94 -9.89
CA GLU A 41 -4.55 5.54 -8.79
C GLU A 41 -4.09 4.90 -7.49
N TRP A 42 -3.65 5.68 -6.51
CA TRP A 42 -3.19 5.19 -5.22
C TRP A 42 -4.17 5.64 -4.15
N GLU A 43 -4.75 4.67 -3.43
CA GLU A 43 -5.70 4.94 -2.35
C GLU A 43 -5.06 4.75 -0.98
N GLU A 44 -5.70 5.31 0.04
CA GLU A 44 -5.27 5.16 1.42
C GLU A 44 -5.21 3.68 1.83
N GLY A 45 -4.08 3.30 2.43
CA GLY A 45 -3.81 1.92 2.79
C GLY A 45 -4.38 1.49 4.15
N ALA A 46 -4.29 0.19 4.43
CA ALA A 46 -4.77 -0.38 5.69
C ALA A 46 -3.65 -1.01 6.51
N GLN A 47 -3.60 -0.68 7.80
CA GLN A 47 -2.71 -1.35 8.75
C GLN A 47 -3.45 -2.52 9.41
N PHE A 48 -2.89 -3.71 9.29
CA PHE A 48 -3.46 -4.91 9.90
C PHE A 48 -2.62 -5.39 11.09
N PRO A 49 -3.25 -5.79 12.21
CA PRO A 49 -2.53 -6.48 13.26
C PRO A 49 -2.09 -7.87 12.81
N SER A 50 -1.09 -8.45 13.47
CA SER A 50 -0.56 -9.79 13.13
C SER A 50 -1.59 -10.92 13.25
N ASN A 51 -2.68 -10.69 13.97
CA ASN A 51 -3.78 -11.63 14.20
C ASN A 51 -5.09 -11.25 13.49
N VAL A 52 -5.04 -10.39 12.47
CA VAL A 52 -6.23 -10.05 11.66
C VAL A 52 -6.87 -11.32 11.09
N SER A 53 -8.20 -11.43 11.17
CA SER A 53 -8.95 -12.54 10.57
C SER A 53 -9.42 -12.20 9.16
N GLY A 54 -9.79 -13.23 8.38
CA GLY A 54 -10.40 -13.03 7.07
C GLY A 54 -11.78 -12.35 7.14
N GLU A 55 -12.44 -12.36 8.29
CA GLU A 55 -13.70 -11.64 8.51
C GLU A 55 -13.42 -10.15 8.71
N ASP A 56 -12.38 -9.79 9.47
CA ASP A 56 -11.93 -8.40 9.68
C ASP A 56 -11.51 -7.71 8.37
N ILE A 57 -11.00 -8.48 7.40
CA ILE A 57 -10.57 -7.95 6.07
C ILE A 57 -11.78 -7.70 5.15
N ARG A 58 -12.91 -8.39 5.36
CA ARG A 58 -14.09 -8.33 4.48
C ARG A 58 -15.17 -7.36 4.96
N ALA A 59 -15.06 -6.90 6.21
CA ALA A 59 -15.98 -5.95 6.84
C ALA A 59 -15.86 -4.56 6.22
#